data_AF-A0AA35JB57-F1
#
_entry.id   AF-A0AA35JB57-F1
#
_cell.length_a   1.000
_cell.length_b   1.000
_cell.length_c   1.000
_cell.angle_alpha   90.00
_cell.angle_beta   90.00
_cell.angle_gamma   90.00
#
_symmetry.space_group_name_H-M   'P 1'
#
loop_
_entity.id
_entity.type
_entity.pdbx_description
1 polymer ?
#
loop_
_entity_poly.entity_id
_entity_poly.type
_entity_poly.pdbx_seq_one_letter_code
_entity_poly.pdbx_strand_id
1 'polypeptide(L)'
;MTLDTVQLKGQIQQYLVESGNYELISNELNARLLQEGWVDKVKDLTKSEMNINESTNFTQVLSSVEPKALEMVSNSTRETILNQIRQFLEEVVDTQ
;
A
#
# COMPACT_ATOMS: atom_id res chain seq x y z
N MET A 1 9.98 9.72 28.99
CA MET A 1 10.37 8.67 28.03
C MET A 1 9.73 9.04 26.71
N THR A 2 10.52 9.51 25.74
CA THR A 2 10.02 9.73 24.38
C THR A 2 9.78 8.34 23.79
N LEU A 3 8.53 7.93 23.64
CA LEU A 3 8.23 6.73 22.85
C LEU A 3 8.86 6.95 21.48
N ASP A 4 9.80 6.09 21.12
CA ASP A 4 10.45 6.13 19.84
C ASP A 4 9.38 5.78 18.80
N THR A 5 8.91 6.77 18.04
CA THR A 5 7.75 6.63 17.13
C THR A 5 7.94 5.49 16.12
N VAL A 6 9.18 5.14 15.81
CA VAL A 6 9.58 3.98 15.00
C VAL A 6 9.25 2.66 15.70
N GLN A 7 9.54 2.53 17.00
CA GLN A 7 9.22 1.35 17.79
C GLN A 7 7.71 1.19 17.94
N LEU A 8 6.98 2.29 18.15
CA LEU A 8 5.51 2.28 18.21
C LEU A 8 4.90 1.80 16.88
N LYS A 9 5.38 2.30 15.74
CA LYS A 9 4.94 1.83 14.42
C LYS A 9 5.20 0.33 14.24
N GLY A 10 6.35 -0.16 14.70
CA GLY A 10 6.69 -1.59 14.65
C GLY A 10 5.74 -2.45 15.49
N GLN A 11 5.42 -2.02 16.71
CA GLN A 11 4.49 -2.73 17.60
C GLN A 11 3.06 -2.78 17.04
N ILE A 12 2.61 -1.66 16.47
CA ILE A 12 1.32 -1.59 15.77
C ILE A 12 1.27 -2.57 14.59
N GLN A 13 2.32 -2.59 13.75
CA GLN A 13 2.39 -3.51 12.63
C GLN A 13 2.39 -4.98 13.10
N GLN A 14 3.14 -5.28 14.16
CA GLN A 14 3.18 -6.62 14.73
C GLN A 14 1.81 -7.04 15.25
N TYR A 15 1.11 -6.17 15.98
CA TYR A 15 -0.24 -6.44 16.46
C TYR A 15 -1.23 -6.67 15.30
N LEU A 16 -1.17 -5.85 14.25
CA LEU A 16 -2.03 -6.03 13.07
C LEU A 16 -1.79 -7.39 12.41
N VAL A 17 -0.55 -7.88 12.40
CA VAL A 17 -0.22 -9.22 11.87
C VAL A 17 -0.72 -10.32 12.79
N GLU A 18 -0.48 -10.22 14.11
CA GLU A 18 -0.90 -11.23 15.09
C GLU A 18 -2.42 -11.35 15.23
N SER A 19 -3.15 -10.24 15.07
CA SER A 19 -4.62 -10.21 15.07
C SER A 19 -5.24 -10.71 13.75
N GLY A 20 -4.44 -10.90 12.69
CA GLY A 20 -4.94 -11.22 11.35
C GLY A 20 -5.54 -10.02 10.61
N ASN A 21 -5.66 -8.85 11.24
CA ASN A 21 -6.21 -7.63 10.65
C ASN A 21 -5.36 -7.14 9.46
N TYR A 22 -4.04 -7.34 9.51
CA TYR A 22 -3.15 -7.04 8.39
C TYR A 22 -3.51 -7.84 7.13
N GLU A 23 -3.84 -9.12 7.29
CA GLU A 23 -4.22 -9.98 6.17
C GLU A 23 -5.57 -9.53 5.58
N LEU A 24 -6.53 -9.14 6.43
CA LEU A 24 -7.81 -8.58 5.98
C LEU A 24 -7.61 -7.29 5.16
N ILE A 25 -6.80 -6.35 5.64
CA ILE A 25 -6.49 -5.10 4.91
C ILE A 25 -5.80 -5.41 3.58
N SER A 26 -4.80 -6.29 3.60
CA SER A 26 -4.03 -6.65 2.40
C SER A 26 -4.92 -7.32 1.36
N ASN A 27 -5.78 -8.25 1.76
CA ASN A 27 -6.70 -8.94 0.87
C ASN A 27 -7.74 -8.00 0.27
N GLU A 28 -8.32 -7.10 1.06
CA GLU A 28 -9.28 -6.11 0.57
C GLU A 28 -8.64 -5.13 -0.41
N LEU A 29 -7.43 -4.64 -0.09
CA LEU A 29 -6.67 -3.76 -0.99
C LEU A 29 -6.39 -4.47 -2.32
N ASN A 30 -5.86 -5.70 -2.28
CA ASN A 30 -5.56 -6.48 -3.48
C ASN A 30 -6.82 -6.76 -4.31
N ALA A 31 -7.93 -7.11 -3.67
CA ALA A 31 -9.21 -7.34 -4.35
C ALA A 31 -9.70 -6.07 -5.06
N ARG A 32 -9.64 -4.91 -4.41
CA ARG A 32 -10.04 -3.63 -5.00
C ARG A 32 -9.15 -3.22 -6.17
N LEU A 33 -7.83 -3.26 -5.98
CA LEU A 33 -6.87 -2.94 -7.02
C LEU A 33 -7.02 -3.85 -8.24
N LEU A 34 -7.36 -5.13 -8.02
CA LEU A 34 -7.65 -6.07 -9.10
C LEU A 34 -8.96 -5.71 -9.81
N GLN A 35 -10.04 -5.49 -9.06
CA GLN A 35 -11.37 -5.17 -9.62
C GLN A 35 -11.39 -3.85 -10.39
N GLU A 36 -10.64 -2.83 -9.96
CA GLU A 36 -10.54 -1.54 -10.68
C GLU A 36 -9.53 -1.56 -11.85
N GLY A 37 -8.93 -2.73 -12.10
CA GLY A 37 -7.95 -2.96 -13.17
C GLY A 37 -6.62 -2.25 -12.94
N TRP A 38 -6.33 -1.79 -11.71
CA TRP A 38 -5.06 -1.12 -11.40
C TRP A 38 -3.87 -2.03 -11.67
N VAL A 39 -3.96 -3.30 -11.27
CA VAL A 39 -2.87 -4.29 -11.46
C VAL A 39 -2.46 -4.40 -12.93
N ASP A 40 -3.43 -4.45 -13.83
CA ASP A 40 -3.15 -4.58 -15.27
C ASP A 40 -2.64 -3.27 -15.86
N LYS A 41 -3.19 -2.12 -15.44
CA LYS A 41 -2.68 -0.82 -15.85
C LYS A 41 -1.23 -0.60 -15.41
N VAL A 42 -0.83 -1.06 -14.22
CA VAL A 42 0.57 -0.99 -13.75
C VAL A 42 1.47 -1.92 -14.55
N LYS A 43 1.02 -3.12 -14.92
CA LYS A 43 1.78 -4.01 -15.82
C LYS A 43 2.01 -3.35 -17.18
N ASP A 44 0.99 -2.71 -17.74
CA ASP A 44 1.10 -2.06 -19.04
C ASP A 44 1.95 -0.78 -18.97
N LEU A 45 1.84 -0.01 -17.89
CA LEU A 45 2.75 1.10 -17.60
C LEU A 45 4.20 0.60 -17.51
N THR A 46 4.45 -0.51 -16.80
CA THR A 46 5.79 -1.10 -16.68
C THR A 46 6.36 -1.48 -18.04
N LYS A 47 5.56 -2.12 -18.90
CA LYS A 47 5.97 -2.44 -20.28
C LYS A 47 6.29 -1.17 -21.08
N SER A 48 5.46 -0.14 -20.95
CA SER A 48 5.68 1.14 -21.61
C SER A 48 6.99 1.79 -21.16
N GLU A 49 7.25 1.83 -19.85
CA GLU A 49 8.49 2.41 -19.30
C GLU A 49 9.73 1.62 -19.71
N MET A 50 9.67 0.29 -19.76
CA MET A 50 10.78 -0.53 -20.27
C MET A 50 11.09 -0.21 -21.73
N ASN A 51 10.07 0.00 -22.56
CA ASN A 51 10.24 0.35 -23.96
C ASN A 51 10.76 1.78 -24.15
N ILE A 52 10.26 2.74 -23.37
CA ILE A 52 10.67 4.16 -23.45
C ILE A 52 12.13 4.33 -23.00
N ASN A 53 12.52 3.67 -21.92
CA ASN A 53 13.85 3.78 -21.33
C ASN A 53 14.87 2.80 -21.96
N GLU A 54 14.44 1.97 -22.92
CA GLU A 54 15.22 0.87 -23.53
C GLU A 54 15.97 0.03 -22.48
N SER A 55 15.34 -0.17 -21.32
CA SER A 55 15.98 -0.74 -20.14
C SER A 55 15.04 -1.67 -19.40
N THR A 56 15.53 -2.86 -19.09
CA THR A 56 14.86 -3.84 -18.23
C THR A 56 15.44 -3.83 -16.82
N ASN A 57 16.22 -2.80 -16.47
CA ASN A 57 16.77 -2.67 -15.13
C ASN A 57 15.64 -2.38 -14.14
N PHE A 58 15.45 -3.28 -13.17
CA PHE A 58 14.37 -3.18 -12.20
C PHE A 58 14.35 -1.84 -11.46
N THR A 59 15.48 -1.38 -10.91
CA THR A 59 15.55 -0.15 -10.13
C THR A 59 15.20 1.09 -10.96
N GLN A 60 15.66 1.13 -12.21
CA GLN A 60 15.38 2.25 -13.13
C GLN A 60 13.91 2.28 -13.57
N VAL A 61 13.33 1.12 -13.85
CA VAL A 61 11.92 1.02 -14.23
C VAL A 61 11.03 1.33 -13.03
N LEU A 62 11.36 0.78 -11.85
CA LEU A 62 10.61 1.01 -10.62
C LEU A 62 10.55 2.49 -10.24
N SER A 63 11.66 3.22 -10.31
CA SER A 63 11.70 4.64 -9.96
C SER A 63 10.81 5.51 -10.87
N SER A 64 10.51 5.03 -12.07
CA SER A 64 9.62 5.71 -13.04
C SER A 64 8.16 5.27 -12.90
N VAL A 65 7.94 3.99 -12.61
CA VAL A 65 6.61 3.37 -12.51
C VAL A 65 5.94 3.64 -11.15
N GLU A 66 6.67 3.53 -10.04
CA GLU A 66 6.13 3.60 -8.68
C GLU A 66 5.34 4.89 -8.40
N PRO A 67 5.85 6.11 -8.70
CA PRO A 67 5.09 7.33 -8.43
C PRO A 67 3.77 7.38 -9.19
N LYS A 68 3.78 6.98 -10.46
CA LYS A 68 2.59 6.93 -11.31
C LYS A 68 1.60 5.86 -10.83
N ALA A 69 2.10 4.69 -10.44
CA ALA A 69 1.27 3.62 -9.89
C ALA A 69 0.55 4.06 -8.60
N LEU A 70 1.23 4.81 -7.72
CA LEU A 70 0.64 5.36 -6.50
C LEU A 70 -0.45 6.41 -6.78
N GLU A 71 -0.29 7.22 -7.82
CA GLU A 71 -1.29 8.20 -8.27
C GLU A 71 -2.51 7.53 -8.94
N MET A 72 -2.30 6.37 -9.57
CA MET A 72 -3.36 5.64 -10.27
C MET A 72 -4.34 4.93 -9.32
N VAL A 73 -4.01 4.78 -8.04
CA VAL A 73 -4.92 4.20 -7.04
C VAL A 73 -6.11 5.12 -6.87
N SER A 74 -7.32 4.60 -7.05
CA SER A 74 -8.52 5.41 -6.93
C SER A 74 -8.68 6.01 -5.52
N ASN A 75 -9.22 7.23 -5.44
CA ASN A 75 -9.50 7.87 -4.15
C ASN A 75 -10.43 7.01 -3.29
N SER A 76 -11.40 6.32 -3.91
CA SER A 76 -12.31 5.41 -3.20
C SER A 76 -11.56 4.25 -2.54
N THR A 77 -10.65 3.58 -3.28
CA THR A 77 -9.83 2.49 -2.72
C THR A 77 -8.92 3.02 -1.62
N ARG A 78 -8.25 4.15 -1.84
CA ARG A 78 -7.39 4.81 -0.84
C ARG A 78 -8.14 5.15 0.44
N GLU A 79 -9.27 5.85 0.34
CA GLU A 79 -10.07 6.27 1.49
C GLU A 79 -10.63 5.08 2.26
N THR A 80 -11.14 4.07 1.56
CA THR A 80 -11.71 2.87 2.19
C THR A 80 -10.65 2.13 3.01
N ILE A 81 -9.49 1.87 2.41
CA ILE A 81 -8.40 1.15 3.07
C ILE A 81 -7.81 1.99 4.22
N LEU A 82 -7.66 3.31 4.05
CA LEU A 82 -7.20 4.18 5.13
C LEU A 82 -8.18 4.21 6.31
N ASN A 83 -9.49 4.23 6.05
CA ASN A 83 -10.49 4.17 7.11
C ASN A 83 -10.45 2.83 7.85
N GLN A 84 -10.29 1.73 7.13
CA GLN A 84 -10.15 0.40 7.74
C GLN A 84 -8.88 0.31 8.61
N ILE A 85 -7.75 0.83 8.13
CA ILE A 85 -6.51 0.92 8.91
C ILE A 85 -6.75 1.75 10.17
N ARG A 86 -7.38 2.93 10.07
CA ARG A 86 -7.66 3.79 11.24
C ARG A 86 -8.52 3.09 12.30
N GLN A 87 -9.57 2.40 11.88
CA GLN A 87 -10.43 1.63 12.79
C GLN A 87 -9.63 0.58 13.57
N PHE A 88 -8.76 -0.18 12.89
CA PHE A 88 -7.91 -1.14 13.57
C PHE A 88 -6.84 -0.49 14.45
N LEU A 89 -6.36 0.70 14.11
CA LEU A 89 -5.43 1.43 14.96
C LEU A 89 -6.12 1.94 16.23
N GLU A 90 -7.35 2.46 16.12
CA GLU A 90 -8.15 2.93 17.26
C GLU A 90 -8.44 1.81 18.28
N GLU A 91 -8.52 0.55 17.83
CA GLU A 91 -8.65 -0.62 18.73
C GLU A 91 -7.35 -0.92 19.51
N VAL A 92 -6.20 -0.46 19.01
CA VAL A 92 -4.86 -0.83 19.52
C VAL A 92 -4.21 0.30 20.30
N VAL A 93 -4.50 1.56 19.94
CA VAL A 93 -3.89 2.73 20.55
C VAL A 93 -4.93 3.52 21.38
N ASP A 94 -4.70 3.62 22.67
CA ASP A 94 -5.41 4.58 23.51
C ASP A 94 -4.93 6.00 23.18
N THR A 95 -5.77 6.77 22.48
CA THR A 95 -5.56 8.21 22.30
C THR A 95 -6.29 8.98 23.40
N GLN A 96 -5.65 9.12 24.57
CA GLN A 96 -6.05 10.11 25.58
C GLN A 96 -5.38 11.46 25.35
#